data_AF-A5YS42-F1
#
_entry.id   AF-A5YS42-F1
#
_cell.length_a   1.000
_cell.length_b   1.000
_cell.length_c   1.000
_cell.angle_alpha   90.00
_cell.angle_beta   90.00
_cell.angle_gamma   90.00
#
_symmetry.space_group_name_H-M   'P 1'
#
loop_
_entity.id
_entity.type
_entity.pdbx_description
1 polymer ?
#
loop_
_entity_poly.entity_id
_entity_poly.type
_entity_poly.pdbx_seq_one_letter_code
_entity_poly.pdbx_strand_id
1 'polypeptide(L)'
;MSDDSDQSTEERARGILTHDDRLYLYDKCNLTVKEEQDTRRRIQQRVENALLDLELLWELLPEDDLEQVFYPNNVEKRKKLRAASQYGIALLLVGLSMNRDPHGSRISDSIEQAIFTTDSVAAVDVSIDREDVPEGDALIAKIDDKETRSNELRERLAQQELSEKKRAEIERQLEKVQTHWYYLYEKALFDDSVDPEEFVSIPVLGGDRLSAEDVAKEREYVEASPLVRHPLPTIVDISHSPEQTDESS
;
A
#
# COMPACT_ATOMS: atom_id res chain seq x y z
N MET A 1 30.29 3.79 -15.23
CA MET A 1 29.39 2.72 -15.69
C MET A 1 27.98 3.19 -15.40
N SER A 2 27.10 3.05 -16.39
CA SER A 2 25.93 3.88 -16.64
C SER A 2 24.99 4.04 -15.44
N ASP A 3 24.52 5.28 -15.28
CA ASP A 3 23.55 5.72 -14.28
C ASP A 3 22.18 5.13 -14.64
N ASP A 4 21.90 3.92 -14.12
CA ASP A 4 20.68 3.13 -14.33
C ASP A 4 19.51 3.63 -13.44
N SER A 5 19.62 4.86 -12.91
CA SER A 5 18.77 5.36 -11.82
C SER A 5 17.38 5.85 -12.26
N ASP A 6 17.17 6.04 -13.57
CA ASP A 6 15.97 6.73 -14.08
C ASP A 6 15.32 6.09 -15.31
N GLN A 7 15.37 4.76 -15.43
CA GLN A 7 14.46 4.08 -16.36
C GLN A 7 13.03 4.20 -15.83
N SER A 8 12.15 4.76 -16.66
CA SER A 8 10.71 4.74 -16.40
C SER A 8 10.25 3.29 -16.17
N THR A 9 9.16 3.09 -15.42
CA THR A 9 8.62 1.74 -15.14
C THR A 9 8.37 0.91 -16.41
N GLU A 10 8.20 1.58 -17.55
CA GLU A 10 8.03 1.02 -18.90
C GLU A 10 9.35 0.49 -19.49
N GLU A 11 10.46 1.20 -19.30
CA GLU A 11 11.76 0.92 -19.92
C GLU A 11 12.64 -0.03 -19.10
N ARG A 12 12.24 -0.35 -17.86
CA ARG A 12 13.02 -1.24 -17.00
C ARG A 12 13.29 -2.61 -17.62
N ALA A 13 14.41 -3.22 -17.26
CA ALA A 13 14.75 -4.59 -17.67
C ALA A 13 13.62 -5.60 -17.35
N ARG A 14 13.58 -6.70 -18.12
CA ARG A 14 12.56 -7.75 -17.99
C ARG A 14 12.56 -8.34 -16.57
N GLY A 15 11.38 -8.40 -15.96
CA GLY A 15 11.12 -9.21 -14.77
C GLY A 15 10.11 -10.30 -15.10
N ILE A 16 9.06 -10.42 -14.28
CA ILE A 16 7.86 -11.22 -14.59
C ILE A 16 7.28 -10.78 -15.95
N LEU A 17 7.06 -9.47 -16.08
CA LEU A 17 6.53 -8.83 -17.29
C LEU A 17 7.64 -8.47 -18.28
N THR A 18 7.37 -8.64 -19.57
CA THR A 18 8.18 -8.06 -20.65
C THR A 18 7.91 -6.57 -20.84
N HIS A 19 8.68 -5.90 -21.70
CA HIS A 19 8.40 -4.52 -22.10
C HIS A 19 7.00 -4.41 -22.74
N ASP A 20 6.68 -5.25 -23.72
CA ASP A 20 5.38 -5.27 -24.38
C ASP A 20 4.22 -5.54 -23.41
N ASP A 21 4.42 -6.44 -22.43
CA ASP A 21 3.41 -6.70 -21.40
C ASP A 21 3.12 -5.43 -20.57
N ARG A 22 4.14 -4.60 -20.29
CA ARG A 22 3.96 -3.33 -19.58
C ARG A 22 3.29 -2.28 -20.46
N LEU A 23 3.72 -2.14 -21.71
CA LEU A 23 3.05 -1.23 -22.65
C LEU A 23 1.57 -1.57 -22.82
N TYR A 24 1.24 -2.87 -22.85
CA TYR A 24 -0.15 -3.33 -22.85
C TYR A 24 -0.90 -2.91 -21.57
N LEU A 25 -0.33 -3.14 -20.38
CA LEU A 25 -0.96 -2.74 -19.11
C LEU A 25 -1.05 -1.23 -18.92
N TYR A 26 -0.22 -0.45 -19.61
CA TYR A 26 -0.31 1.00 -19.65
C TYR A 26 -1.24 1.52 -20.77
N ASP A 27 -1.97 0.63 -21.45
CA ASP A 27 -2.84 0.97 -22.60
C ASP A 27 -2.11 1.74 -23.72
N LYS A 28 -0.81 1.48 -23.89
CA LYS A 28 0.06 2.08 -24.90
C LYS A 28 0.22 1.21 -26.15
N CYS A 29 -0.65 0.22 -26.34
CA CYS A 29 -0.59 -0.72 -27.46
C CYS A 29 -1.91 -0.73 -28.23
N ASN A 30 -1.84 -0.62 -29.56
CA ASN A 30 -2.99 -0.82 -30.43
C ASN A 30 -3.06 -2.30 -30.83
N LEU A 31 -3.78 -3.11 -30.05
CA LEU A 31 -3.97 -4.54 -30.31
C LEU A 31 -5.35 -4.83 -30.89
N THR A 32 -5.43 -5.85 -31.73
CA THR A 32 -6.73 -6.45 -32.09
C THR A 32 -7.32 -7.21 -30.88
N VAL A 33 -8.63 -7.44 -30.89
CA VAL A 33 -9.31 -8.21 -29.83
C VAL A 33 -8.64 -9.57 -29.56
N LYS A 34 -8.16 -10.24 -30.61
CA LYS A 34 -7.48 -11.53 -30.47
C LYS A 34 -6.11 -11.37 -29.81
N GLU A 35 -5.31 -10.39 -30.24
CA GLU A 35 -3.99 -10.12 -29.67
C GLU A 35 -4.09 -9.66 -28.21
N GLU A 36 -5.18 -8.96 -27.86
CA GLU A 36 -5.48 -8.59 -26.48
C GLU A 36 -5.72 -9.84 -25.62
N GLN A 37 -6.57 -10.76 -26.07
CA GLN A 37 -6.84 -12.02 -25.35
C GLN A 37 -5.55 -12.85 -25.17
N ASP A 38 -4.74 -12.96 -26.22
CA ASP A 38 -3.47 -13.67 -26.18
C ASP A 38 -2.48 -13.00 -25.22
N THR A 39 -2.44 -11.66 -25.20
CA THR A 39 -1.59 -10.89 -24.27
C THR A 39 -2.04 -11.04 -22.82
N ARG A 40 -3.34 -10.93 -22.53
CA ARG A 40 -3.90 -11.17 -21.19
C ARG A 40 -3.55 -12.58 -20.69
N ARG A 41 -3.77 -13.60 -21.52
CA ARG A 41 -3.45 -15.00 -21.17
C ARG A 41 -1.95 -15.20 -20.90
N ARG A 42 -1.09 -14.57 -21.71
CA ARG A 42 0.37 -14.61 -21.51
C ARG A 42 0.77 -13.96 -20.18
N ILE A 43 0.21 -12.80 -19.84
CA ILE A 43 0.47 -12.12 -18.57
C ILE A 43 0.00 -12.99 -17.40
N GLN A 44 -1.21 -13.56 -17.47
CA GLN A 44 -1.72 -14.48 -16.45
C GLN A 44 -0.77 -15.66 -16.21
N GLN A 45 -0.32 -16.33 -17.28
CA GLN A 45 0.60 -17.46 -17.17
C GLN A 45 1.97 -17.05 -16.58
N ARG A 46 2.47 -15.86 -16.91
CA ARG A 46 3.71 -15.33 -16.33
C ARG A 46 3.55 -15.04 -14.84
N VAL A 47 2.43 -14.45 -14.44
CA VAL A 47 2.13 -14.19 -13.03
C VAL A 47 2.04 -15.50 -12.26
N GLU A 48 1.32 -16.50 -12.78
CA GLU A 48 1.22 -17.83 -12.17
C GLU A 48 2.60 -18.46 -11.95
N ASN A 49 3.43 -18.52 -13.01
CA ASN A 49 4.78 -19.08 -12.87
C ASN A 49 5.67 -18.26 -11.93
N ALA A 50 5.56 -16.93 -11.94
CA ALA A 50 6.33 -16.11 -11.03
C ALA A 50 5.94 -16.33 -9.56
N LEU A 51 4.68 -16.64 -9.26
CA LEU A 51 4.27 -17.01 -7.90
C LEU A 51 4.91 -18.33 -7.47
N LEU A 52 5.06 -19.31 -8.38
CA LEU A 52 5.79 -20.55 -8.12
C LEU A 52 7.30 -20.28 -7.97
N ASP A 53 7.85 -19.34 -8.73
CA ASP A 53 9.25 -18.94 -8.57
C ASP A 53 9.52 -18.30 -7.20
N LEU A 54 8.54 -17.61 -6.58
CA LEU A 54 8.70 -17.07 -5.22
C LEU A 54 8.96 -18.17 -4.19
N GLU A 55 8.33 -19.34 -4.33
CA GLU A 55 8.59 -20.51 -3.47
C GLU A 55 10.04 -20.97 -3.64
N LEU A 56 10.52 -21.09 -4.88
CA LEU A 56 11.92 -21.47 -5.16
C LEU A 56 12.92 -20.44 -4.62
N LEU A 57 12.63 -19.15 -4.79
CA LEU A 57 13.49 -18.08 -4.27
C LEU A 57 13.53 -18.09 -2.75
N TRP A 58 12.39 -18.32 -2.10
CA TRP A 58 12.31 -18.45 -0.65
C TRP A 58 13.12 -19.64 -0.12
N GLU A 59 13.04 -20.80 -0.80
CA GLU A 59 13.70 -22.02 -0.34
C GLU A 59 15.20 -22.08 -0.66
N LEU A 60 15.64 -21.49 -1.77
CA LEU A 60 16.95 -21.76 -2.37
C LEU A 60 17.85 -20.54 -2.53
N LEU A 61 17.33 -19.30 -2.45
CA LEU A 61 18.17 -18.11 -2.61
C LEU A 61 18.95 -17.84 -1.31
N PRO A 62 20.29 -17.70 -1.37
CA PRO A 62 21.09 -17.38 -0.18
C PRO A 62 20.69 -16.05 0.46
N GLU A 63 20.86 -15.96 1.79
CA GLU A 63 20.49 -14.78 2.57
C GLU A 63 21.28 -13.52 2.14
N ASP A 64 22.58 -13.65 1.86
CA ASP A 64 23.42 -12.55 1.35
C ASP A 64 22.93 -12.01 -0.01
N ASP A 65 22.35 -12.88 -0.85
CA ASP A 65 21.80 -12.49 -2.16
C ASP A 65 20.42 -11.82 -1.97
N LEU A 66 19.61 -12.32 -1.04
CA LEU A 66 18.36 -11.66 -0.62
C LEU A 66 18.64 -10.26 -0.06
N GLU A 67 19.67 -10.10 0.78
CA GLU A 67 20.05 -8.80 1.33
C GLU A 67 20.45 -7.82 0.21
N GLN A 68 21.21 -8.26 -0.79
CA GLN A 68 21.56 -7.42 -1.94
C GLN A 68 20.34 -6.98 -2.75
N VAL A 69 19.31 -7.83 -2.84
CA VAL A 69 18.04 -7.49 -3.50
C VAL A 69 17.26 -6.48 -2.67
N PHE A 70 17.05 -6.72 -1.37
CA PHE A 70 16.16 -5.91 -0.53
C PHE A 70 16.82 -4.70 0.13
N TYR A 71 18.15 -4.66 0.18
CA TYR A 71 18.95 -3.56 0.74
C TYR A 71 20.06 -3.10 -0.21
N PRO A 72 19.74 -2.66 -1.44
CA PRO A 72 20.78 -2.16 -2.34
C PRO A 72 21.39 -0.87 -1.81
N ASN A 73 22.69 -0.67 -2.07
CA ASN A 73 23.43 0.54 -1.68
C ASN A 73 22.82 1.83 -2.23
N ASN A 74 22.11 1.76 -3.37
CA ASN A 74 21.40 2.90 -3.93
C ASN A 74 20.09 3.17 -3.16
N VAL A 75 20.01 4.33 -2.50
CA VAL A 75 18.88 4.75 -1.66
C VAL A 75 17.57 4.85 -2.46
N GLU A 76 17.59 5.43 -3.65
CA GLU A 76 16.39 5.57 -4.48
C GLU A 76 15.88 4.21 -4.99
N LYS A 77 16.79 3.32 -5.37
CA LYS A 77 16.43 1.93 -5.69
C LYS A 77 15.81 1.22 -4.49
N ARG A 78 16.34 1.45 -3.28
CA ARG A 78 15.81 0.89 -2.04
C ARG A 78 14.39 1.38 -1.75
N LYS A 79 14.12 2.68 -1.90
CA LYS A 79 12.76 3.25 -1.78
C LYS A 79 11.79 2.63 -2.79
N LYS A 80 12.20 2.54 -4.07
CA LYS A 80 11.40 1.90 -5.13
C LYS A 80 11.07 0.44 -4.79
N LEU A 81 12.03 -0.31 -4.26
CA LEU A 81 11.81 -1.71 -3.88
C LEU A 81 10.89 -1.87 -2.66
N ARG A 82 10.98 -0.99 -1.64
CA ARG A 82 10.03 -0.99 -0.52
C ARG A 82 8.58 -0.84 -1.01
N ALA A 83 8.34 0.14 -1.88
CA ALA A 83 7.02 0.34 -2.49
C ALA A 83 6.59 -0.88 -3.33
N ALA A 84 7.48 -1.42 -4.16
CA ALA A 84 7.19 -2.61 -4.96
C ALA A 84 6.85 -3.84 -4.08
N SER A 85 7.54 -4.02 -2.95
CA SER A 85 7.25 -5.08 -1.98
C SER A 85 5.87 -4.91 -1.35
N GLN A 86 5.48 -3.68 -0.96
CA GLN A 86 4.13 -3.40 -0.46
C GLN A 86 3.05 -3.76 -1.50
N TYR A 87 3.24 -3.38 -2.77
CA TYR A 87 2.31 -3.78 -3.83
C TYR A 87 2.30 -5.28 -4.09
N GLY A 88 3.46 -5.95 -3.95
CA GLY A 88 3.57 -7.40 -4.02
C GLY A 88 2.70 -8.09 -2.95
N ILE A 89 2.83 -7.66 -1.69
CA ILE A 89 2.02 -8.17 -0.58
C ILE A 89 0.52 -7.93 -0.84
N ALA A 90 0.15 -6.71 -1.27
CA ALA A 90 -1.24 -6.40 -1.59
C ALA A 90 -1.79 -7.28 -2.73
N LEU A 91 -1.00 -7.51 -3.78
CA LEU A 91 -1.37 -8.40 -4.89
C LEU A 91 -1.60 -9.83 -4.40
N LEU A 92 -0.70 -10.37 -3.59
CA LEU A 92 -0.79 -11.71 -3.01
C LEU A 92 -2.04 -11.85 -2.12
N LEU A 93 -2.31 -10.85 -1.27
CA LEU A 93 -3.50 -10.82 -0.41
C LEU A 93 -4.81 -10.84 -1.20
N VAL A 94 -4.88 -10.06 -2.28
CA VAL A 94 -6.04 -10.10 -3.18
C VAL A 94 -6.14 -11.46 -3.87
N GLY A 95 -5.01 -12.04 -4.29
CA GLY A 95 -4.96 -13.38 -4.87
C GLY A 95 -5.50 -14.45 -3.92
N LEU A 96 -5.06 -14.46 -2.66
CA LEU A 96 -5.56 -15.38 -1.62
C LEU A 96 -7.06 -15.21 -1.37
N SER A 97 -7.53 -13.96 -1.32
CA SER A 97 -8.96 -13.63 -1.17
C SER A 97 -9.80 -14.14 -2.35
N MET A 98 -9.30 -13.99 -3.58
CA MET A 98 -9.94 -14.50 -4.79
C MET A 98 -9.92 -16.04 -4.86
N ASN A 99 -8.85 -16.66 -4.35
CA ASN A 99 -8.73 -18.12 -4.27
C ASN A 99 -9.63 -18.74 -3.19
N ARG A 100 -10.36 -17.93 -2.42
CA ARG A 100 -11.21 -18.38 -1.29
C ARG A 100 -10.44 -19.28 -0.34
N ASP A 101 -9.17 -18.97 -0.08
CA ASP A 101 -8.33 -19.76 0.82
C ASP A 101 -9.01 -19.81 2.21
N PRO A 102 -9.35 -21.01 2.74
CA PRO A 102 -9.95 -21.13 4.06
C PRO A 102 -8.96 -20.83 5.19
N HIS A 103 -7.65 -20.72 4.91
CA HIS A 103 -6.63 -20.51 5.91
C HIS A 103 -6.52 -19.03 6.33
N GLY A 104 -7.27 -18.65 7.38
CA GLY A 104 -7.31 -17.27 7.86
C GLY A 104 -5.98 -16.69 8.36
N SER A 105 -5.02 -17.55 8.73
CA SER A 105 -3.74 -17.13 9.33
C SER A 105 -2.57 -17.03 8.36
N ARG A 106 -2.77 -17.11 7.03
CA ARG A 106 -1.66 -17.13 6.05
C ARG A 106 -0.65 -16.00 6.25
N ILE A 107 -1.13 -14.80 6.57
CA ILE A 107 -0.26 -13.64 6.78
C ILE A 107 0.53 -13.76 8.07
N SER A 108 -0.11 -14.13 9.18
CA SER A 108 0.60 -14.41 10.43
C SER A 108 1.66 -15.49 10.22
N ASP A 109 1.30 -16.62 9.62
CA ASP A 109 2.22 -17.73 9.39
C ASP A 109 3.40 -17.31 8.50
N SER A 110 3.16 -16.52 7.45
CA SER A 110 4.23 -16.02 6.58
C SER A 110 5.17 -15.05 7.29
N ILE A 111 4.66 -14.22 8.22
CA ILE A 111 5.51 -13.34 9.03
C ILE A 111 6.33 -14.18 10.03
N GLU A 112 5.72 -15.14 10.70
CA GLU A 112 6.43 -16.06 11.62
C GLU A 112 7.51 -16.84 10.88
N GLN A 113 7.21 -17.33 9.68
CA GLN A 113 8.16 -18.02 8.81
C GLN A 113 9.34 -17.10 8.45
N ALA A 114 9.09 -15.84 8.13
CA ALA A 114 10.13 -14.85 7.85
C ALA A 114 10.98 -14.50 9.08
N ILE A 115 10.40 -14.46 10.28
CA ILE A 115 11.17 -14.22 11.51
C ILE A 115 12.03 -15.44 11.85
N PHE A 116 11.51 -16.64 11.62
CA PHE A 116 12.22 -17.89 11.88
C PHE A 116 13.54 -18.01 11.13
N THR A 117 13.67 -17.42 9.93
CA THR A 117 14.95 -17.42 9.19
C THR A 117 16.04 -16.57 9.86
N THR A 118 15.67 -15.66 10.76
CA THR A 118 16.60 -14.82 11.53
C THR A 118 16.97 -15.43 12.89
N ASP A 119 16.92 -16.76 12.99
CA ASP A 119 17.14 -17.56 14.22
C ASP A 119 16.27 -17.13 15.42
N SER A 120 15.12 -16.51 15.13
CA SER A 120 14.20 -15.96 16.13
C SER A 120 12.85 -16.65 16.04
N VAL A 121 12.20 -16.89 17.18
CA VAL A 121 10.83 -17.40 17.21
C VAL A 121 9.89 -16.28 17.60
N ALA A 122 8.82 -16.08 16.82
CA ALA A 122 7.78 -15.12 17.11
C ALA A 122 6.41 -15.80 17.10
N ALA A 123 5.47 -15.22 17.86
CA ALA A 123 4.05 -15.49 17.74
C ALA A 123 3.41 -14.20 17.24
N VAL A 124 2.77 -14.25 16.07
CA VAL A 124 2.29 -13.08 15.34
C VAL A 124 0.77 -13.09 15.28
N ASP A 125 0.16 -12.09 15.93
CA ASP A 125 -1.28 -11.85 15.85
C ASP A 125 -1.56 -10.70 14.87
N VAL A 126 -2.14 -11.03 13.71
CA VAL A 126 -2.56 -10.06 12.70
C VAL A 126 -4.07 -9.86 12.80
N SER A 127 -4.47 -8.71 13.32
CA SER A 127 -5.87 -8.27 13.31
C SER A 127 -6.14 -7.46 12.05
N ILE A 128 -7.04 -7.96 11.20
CA ILE A 128 -7.54 -7.21 10.04
C ILE A 128 -8.95 -6.72 10.36
N ASP A 129 -9.06 -5.44 10.64
CA ASP A 129 -10.34 -4.77 10.82
C ASP A 129 -10.90 -4.33 9.47
N ARG A 130 -11.95 -5.00 9.02
CA ARG A 130 -12.62 -4.68 7.77
C ARG A 130 -13.84 -3.81 8.05
N GLU A 131 -14.02 -2.81 7.22
CA GLU A 131 -15.19 -1.96 7.24
C GLU A 131 -15.69 -1.79 5.81
N ASP A 132 -17.00 -1.93 5.61
CA ASP A 132 -17.58 -1.68 4.29
C ASP A 132 -17.40 -0.23 3.91
N VAL A 133 -16.99 0.01 2.66
CA VAL A 133 -16.83 1.36 2.11
C VAL A 133 -18.11 1.73 1.36
N PRO A 134 -18.93 2.66 1.88
CA PRO A 134 -20.08 3.17 1.15
C PRO A 134 -19.65 4.06 -0.02
N GLU A 135 -20.59 4.45 -0.87
CA GLU A 135 -20.39 5.32 -2.04
C GLU A 135 -21.14 6.64 -1.85
N GLY A 136 -20.74 7.69 -2.60
CA GLY A 136 -21.42 8.99 -2.65
C GLY A 136 -21.54 9.69 -1.30
N ASP A 137 -22.70 10.30 -1.02
CA ASP A 137 -22.96 11.05 0.22
C ASP A 137 -22.71 10.21 1.50
N ALA A 138 -22.97 8.90 1.44
CA ALA A 138 -22.74 8.02 2.57
C ALA A 138 -21.24 7.81 2.86
N LEU A 139 -20.38 7.97 1.85
CA LEU A 139 -18.93 8.00 2.01
C LEU A 139 -18.48 9.28 2.71
N ILE A 140 -19.02 10.43 2.31
CA ILE A 140 -18.74 11.73 2.95
C ILE A 140 -19.14 11.72 4.42
N ALA A 141 -20.37 11.33 4.73
CA ALA A 141 -20.86 11.23 6.10
C ALA A 141 -20.00 10.30 6.97
N LYS A 142 -19.43 9.24 6.37
CA LYS A 142 -18.54 8.32 7.06
C LYS A 142 -17.16 8.91 7.30
N ILE A 143 -16.63 9.70 6.38
CA ILE A 143 -15.37 10.43 6.57
C ILE A 143 -15.53 11.44 7.72
N ASP A 144 -16.63 12.17 7.76
CA ASP A 144 -16.95 13.13 8.84
C ASP A 144 -17.08 12.44 10.22
N ASP A 145 -17.71 11.26 10.27
CA ASP A 145 -17.78 10.43 11.49
C ASP A 145 -16.38 10.05 11.98
N LYS A 146 -15.50 9.59 11.07
CA LYS A 146 -14.11 9.25 11.43
C LYS A 146 -13.32 10.48 11.87
N GLU A 147 -13.55 11.65 11.26
CA GLU A 147 -12.89 12.89 11.69
C GLU A 147 -13.32 13.28 13.10
N THR A 148 -14.63 13.30 13.35
CA THR A 148 -15.22 13.58 14.66
C THR A 148 -14.62 12.64 15.70
N ARG A 149 -14.57 11.35 15.39
CA ARG A 149 -13.98 10.34 16.29
C ARG A 149 -12.49 10.55 16.53
N SER A 150 -11.73 10.92 15.51
CA SER A 150 -10.30 11.26 15.64
C SER A 150 -10.09 12.45 16.57
N ASN A 151 -10.91 13.50 16.43
CA ASN A 151 -10.85 14.68 17.28
C ASN A 151 -11.20 14.36 18.75
N GLU A 152 -12.23 13.56 19.01
CA GLU A 152 -12.55 13.07 20.36
C GLU A 152 -11.38 12.31 20.99
N LEU A 153 -10.70 11.45 20.23
CA LEU A 153 -9.56 10.68 20.73
C LEU A 153 -8.35 11.59 21.02
N ARG A 154 -8.08 12.58 20.17
CA ARG A 154 -7.05 13.61 20.41
C ARG A 154 -7.34 14.44 21.67
N GLU A 155 -8.58 14.86 21.86
CA GLU A 155 -9.01 15.59 23.07
C GLU A 155 -8.83 14.74 24.33
N ARG A 156 -9.16 13.45 24.25
CA ARG A 156 -8.91 12.51 25.36
C ARG A 156 -7.41 12.39 25.66
N LEU A 157 -6.54 12.30 24.65
CA LEU A 157 -5.08 12.26 24.85
C LEU A 157 -4.50 13.53 25.48
N ALA A 158 -5.15 14.68 25.27
CA ALA A 158 -4.74 15.94 25.88
C ALA A 158 -5.07 16.02 27.39
N GLN A 159 -5.88 15.10 27.92
CA GLN A 159 -6.20 15.04 29.34
C GLN A 159 -5.00 14.54 30.15
N GLN A 160 -4.56 15.34 31.13
CA GLN A 160 -3.31 15.11 31.89
C GLN A 160 -3.37 13.93 32.88
N GLU A 161 -4.54 13.33 33.13
CA GLU A 161 -4.75 12.25 34.11
C GLU A 161 -4.94 10.85 33.48
N LEU A 162 -4.30 10.59 32.34
CA LEU A 162 -4.31 9.24 31.74
C LEU A 162 -3.15 8.40 32.27
N SER A 163 -3.44 7.16 32.65
CA SER A 163 -2.38 6.17 32.86
C SER A 163 -1.73 5.80 31.53
N GLU A 164 -0.46 5.41 31.53
CA GLU A 164 0.28 5.00 30.33
C GLU A 164 -0.47 3.95 29.51
N LYS A 165 -1.04 2.93 30.18
CA LYS A 165 -1.83 1.90 29.51
C LYS A 165 -3.06 2.47 28.79
N LYS A 166 -3.77 3.42 29.40
CA LYS A 166 -4.94 4.07 28.77
C LYS A 166 -4.51 4.96 27.62
N ARG A 167 -3.38 5.65 27.76
CA ARG A 167 -2.81 6.49 26.71
C ARG A 167 -2.46 5.66 25.48
N ALA A 168 -1.69 4.58 25.65
CA ALA A 168 -1.32 3.68 24.57
C ALA A 168 -2.54 3.06 23.85
N GLU A 169 -3.59 2.71 24.59
CA GLU A 169 -4.83 2.22 24.01
C GLU A 169 -5.54 3.29 23.16
N ILE A 170 -5.60 4.54 23.65
CA ILE A 170 -6.22 5.64 22.90
C ILE A 170 -5.38 5.99 21.67
N GLU A 171 -4.05 5.98 21.77
CA GLU A 171 -3.13 6.18 20.64
C GLU A 171 -3.35 5.11 19.56
N ARG A 172 -3.42 3.82 19.94
CA ARG A 172 -3.72 2.73 19.01
C ARG A 172 -5.08 2.90 18.32
N GLN A 173 -6.10 3.34 19.07
CA GLN A 173 -7.42 3.64 18.50
C GLN A 173 -7.36 4.83 17.54
N LEU A 174 -6.61 5.88 17.89
CA LEU A 174 -6.45 7.06 17.06
C LEU A 174 -5.74 6.73 15.75
N GLU A 175 -4.66 5.95 15.80
CA GLU A 175 -3.94 5.47 14.62
C GLU A 175 -4.89 4.70 13.69
N LYS A 176 -5.64 3.73 14.22
CA LYS A 176 -6.63 2.95 13.45
C LYS A 176 -7.69 3.84 12.79
N VAL A 177 -8.25 4.79 13.53
CA VAL A 177 -9.25 5.73 12.99
C VAL A 177 -8.65 6.60 11.90
N GLN A 178 -7.42 7.09 12.07
CA GLN A 178 -6.73 7.89 11.06
C GLN A 178 -6.42 7.09 9.80
N THR A 179 -5.99 5.84 9.93
CA THR A 179 -5.78 4.94 8.79
C THR A 179 -7.08 4.73 8.01
N HIS A 180 -8.20 4.44 8.68
CA HIS A 180 -9.50 4.27 8.02
C HIS A 180 -9.97 5.57 7.38
N TRP A 181 -9.88 6.69 8.10
CA TRP A 181 -10.21 8.01 7.58
C TRP A 181 -9.44 8.30 6.29
N TYR A 182 -8.14 8.02 6.29
CA TYR A 182 -7.26 8.25 5.14
C TYR A 182 -7.69 7.42 3.92
N TYR A 183 -7.98 6.13 4.11
CA TYR A 183 -8.43 5.28 3.00
C TYR A 183 -9.82 5.65 2.48
N LEU A 184 -10.73 6.11 3.34
CA LEU A 184 -12.04 6.60 2.91
C LEU A 184 -11.89 7.93 2.14
N TYR A 185 -11.01 8.82 2.61
CA TYR A 185 -10.70 10.08 1.93
C TYR A 185 -10.14 9.83 0.52
N GLU A 186 -9.13 8.96 0.38
CA GLU A 186 -8.57 8.56 -0.92
C GLU A 186 -9.64 7.91 -1.83
N LYS A 187 -10.51 7.07 -1.28
CA LYS A 187 -11.63 6.50 -2.04
C LYS A 187 -12.56 7.60 -2.57
N ALA A 188 -12.95 8.54 -1.74
CA ALA A 188 -13.86 9.63 -2.12
C ALA A 188 -13.24 10.60 -3.13
N LEU A 189 -11.92 10.79 -3.06
CA LEU A 189 -11.18 11.57 -4.06
C LEU A 189 -11.39 11.02 -5.47
N PHE A 190 -11.54 9.70 -5.63
CA PHE A 190 -11.71 9.03 -6.92
C PHE A 190 -13.12 8.45 -7.15
N ASP A 191 -14.10 8.77 -6.31
CA ASP A 191 -15.49 8.31 -6.47
C ASP A 191 -16.32 9.32 -7.27
N ASP A 192 -16.72 8.95 -8.48
CA ASP A 192 -17.51 9.81 -9.39
C ASP A 192 -18.88 10.20 -8.83
N SER A 193 -19.39 9.44 -7.86
CA SER A 193 -20.66 9.73 -7.19
C SER A 193 -20.53 10.79 -6.08
N VAL A 194 -19.30 11.16 -5.70
CA VAL A 194 -19.02 12.20 -4.72
C VAL A 194 -18.91 13.56 -5.41
N ASP A 195 -19.68 14.55 -4.94
CA ASP A 195 -19.58 15.94 -5.39
C ASP A 195 -18.23 16.56 -4.96
N PRO A 196 -17.40 17.06 -5.90
CA PRO A 196 -16.15 17.74 -5.57
C PRO A 196 -16.32 18.94 -4.63
N GLU A 197 -17.43 19.69 -4.73
CA GLU A 197 -17.67 20.84 -3.83
C GLU A 197 -17.95 20.40 -2.39
N GLU A 198 -18.60 19.26 -2.22
CA GLU A 198 -18.84 18.66 -0.90
C GLU A 198 -17.56 18.04 -0.34
N PHE A 199 -16.78 17.35 -1.18
CA PHE A 199 -15.54 16.70 -0.78
C PHE A 199 -14.47 17.68 -0.25
N VAL A 200 -14.32 18.87 -0.87
CA VAL A 200 -13.33 19.86 -0.42
C VAL A 200 -13.65 20.50 0.93
N SER A 201 -14.88 20.32 1.42
CA SER A 201 -15.24 20.73 2.77
C SER A 201 -14.60 19.84 3.84
N ILE A 202 -14.21 18.62 3.47
CA ILE A 202 -13.52 17.66 4.33
C ILE A 202 -12.07 18.12 4.56
N PRO A 203 -11.63 18.27 5.82
CA PRO A 203 -10.25 18.66 6.13
C PRO A 203 -9.25 17.59 5.71
N VAL A 204 -8.19 17.93 4.99
CA VAL A 204 -7.09 16.99 4.70
C VAL A 204 -6.32 16.71 6.00
N LEU A 205 -5.96 15.45 6.29
CA LEU A 205 -5.15 15.07 7.46
C LEU A 205 -3.84 15.87 7.49
N GLY A 206 -3.81 16.94 8.28
CA GLY A 206 -2.62 17.79 8.47
C GLY A 206 -2.11 18.50 7.21
N GLY A 207 -2.93 18.64 6.16
CA GLY A 207 -2.55 19.22 4.87
C GLY A 207 -3.34 20.48 4.49
N ASP A 208 -2.92 21.12 3.41
CA ASP A 208 -3.65 22.23 2.79
C ASP A 208 -4.97 21.72 2.16
N ARG A 209 -6.00 22.56 2.16
CA ARG A 209 -7.30 22.23 1.54
C ARG A 209 -7.14 22.11 0.03
N LEU A 210 -7.58 20.98 -0.54
CA LEU A 210 -7.75 20.84 -1.98
C LEU A 210 -8.87 21.77 -2.48
N SER A 211 -8.70 22.34 -3.67
CA SER A 211 -9.80 23.00 -4.38
C SER A 211 -10.62 21.99 -5.17
N ALA A 212 -11.86 22.33 -5.54
CA ALA A 212 -12.69 21.45 -6.37
C ALA A 212 -12.06 21.23 -7.75
N GLU A 213 -11.28 22.21 -8.23
CA GLU A 213 -10.48 22.10 -9.45
C GLU A 213 -9.35 21.09 -9.30
N ASP A 214 -8.66 21.05 -8.16
CA ASP A 214 -7.62 20.05 -7.88
C ASP A 214 -8.22 18.63 -7.86
N VAL A 215 -9.38 18.46 -7.20
CA VAL A 215 -10.09 17.17 -7.14
C VAL A 215 -10.51 16.71 -8.54
N ALA A 216 -11.11 17.61 -9.34
CA ALA A 216 -11.51 17.29 -10.72
C ALA A 216 -10.31 16.89 -11.58
N LYS A 217 -9.17 17.58 -11.40
CA LYS A 217 -7.93 17.30 -12.13
C LYS A 217 -7.30 15.96 -11.73
N GLU A 218 -7.29 15.62 -10.44
CA GLU A 218 -6.83 14.31 -9.97
C GLU A 218 -7.73 13.18 -10.51
N ARG A 219 -9.05 13.39 -10.56
CA ARG A 219 -9.99 12.43 -11.17
C ARG A 219 -9.77 12.27 -12.67
N GLU A 220 -9.59 13.36 -13.43
CA GLU A 220 -9.31 13.31 -14.87
C GLU A 220 -8.03 12.51 -15.17
N TYR A 221 -6.98 12.70 -14.36
CA TYR A 221 -5.75 11.92 -14.48
C TYR A 221 -5.98 10.42 -14.25
N VAL A 222 -6.86 10.08 -13.29
CA VAL A 222 -7.18 8.68 -12.96
C VAL A 222 -8.14 8.04 -13.96
N GLU A 223 -9.14 8.74 -14.47
CA GLU A 223 -10.00 8.25 -15.56
C GLU A 223 -9.19 7.97 -16.83
N ALA A 224 -8.18 8.82 -17.11
CA ALA A 224 -7.22 8.61 -18.18
C ALA A 224 -6.15 7.55 -17.84
N SER A 225 -6.09 7.06 -16.59
CA SER A 225 -5.10 6.10 -16.15
C SER A 225 -5.55 4.66 -16.43
N PRO A 226 -4.69 3.84 -17.02
CA PRO A 226 -4.98 2.43 -17.30
C PRO A 226 -4.95 1.55 -16.04
N LEU A 227 -4.70 2.12 -14.86
CA LEU A 227 -4.55 1.38 -13.61
C LEU A 227 -5.90 0.90 -13.07
N VAL A 228 -6.12 -0.41 -13.10
CA VAL A 228 -7.33 -1.07 -12.57
C VAL A 228 -7.43 -1.01 -11.04
N ARG A 229 -6.33 -0.71 -10.34
CA ARG A 229 -6.28 -0.57 -8.87
C ARG A 229 -5.48 0.67 -8.50
N HIS A 230 -6.07 1.54 -7.69
CA HIS A 230 -5.38 2.73 -7.21
C HIS A 230 -4.22 2.35 -6.28
N PRO A 231 -3.04 2.96 -6.46
CA PRO A 231 -1.93 2.75 -5.56
C PRO A 231 -2.29 3.30 -4.18
N LEU A 232 -2.20 2.47 -3.13
CA LEU A 232 -2.14 3.00 -1.77
C LEU A 232 -0.76 3.66 -1.56
N PRO A 233 -0.68 4.75 -0.79
CA PRO A 233 0.61 5.32 -0.44
C PRO A 233 1.43 4.30 0.33
N THR A 234 2.71 4.24 -0.01
CA THR A 234 3.69 3.46 0.72
C THR A 234 4.46 4.42 1.62
N ILE A 235 4.52 4.14 2.92
CA ILE A 235 5.45 4.84 3.82
C ILE A 235 6.86 4.40 3.43
N VAL A 236 7.55 5.21 2.64
CA VAL A 236 8.89 4.89 2.10
C VAL A 236 10.02 5.32 3.05
N ASP A 237 9.73 6.23 3.99
CA ASP A 237 10.68 6.74 4.97
C ASP A 237 10.29 6.29 6.38
N ILE A 238 11.10 5.37 6.92
CA ILE A 238 11.10 5.00 8.34
C ILE A 238 12.47 5.44 8.85
N SER A 239 12.65 6.75 9.05
CA SER A 239 13.82 7.22 9.78
C SER A 239 13.62 6.87 11.25
N HIS A 240 14.30 5.82 11.71
CA HIS A 240 14.55 5.64 13.13
C HIS A 240 15.41 6.83 13.57
N SER A 241 14.82 7.84 14.20
CA SER A 241 15.62 8.76 15.03
C SER A 241 16.19 7.91 16.15
N PRO A 242 17.51 7.71 16.24
CA PRO A 242 18.08 7.11 17.44
C PRO A 242 17.72 8.05 18.59
N GLU A 243 17.07 7.50 19.63
CA GLU A 243 16.94 8.17 20.91
C GLU A 243 18.32 8.71 21.30
N GLN A 244 18.41 10.02 21.46
CA GLN A 244 19.54 10.63 22.13
C GLN A 244 19.49 10.12 23.58
N THR A 245 20.22 9.05 23.85
CA THR A 245 20.64 8.72 25.21
C THR A 245 21.46 9.90 25.71
N ASP A 246 20.84 10.71 26.55
CA ASP A 246 21.50 11.67 27.43
C ASP A 246 22.51 10.91 28.31
N GLU A 247 23.77 10.84 27.86
CA GLU A 247 24.89 10.59 28.76
C GLU A 247 25.22 11.90 29.49
N SER A 248 24.49 12.14 30.57
CA SER A 248 24.92 13.01 31.66
C SER A 248 25.52 12.15 32.77
N SER A 249 26.84 11.96 32.78
CA SER A 249 27.66 11.69 33.98
C SER A 249 29.15 11.89 33.68
#